data_AF-A0A0F9CQ30-F1
#
_entry.id   AF-A0A0F9CQ30-F1
#
_cell.length_a   1.000
_cell.length_b   1.000
_cell.length_c   1.000
_cell.angle_alpha   90.00
_cell.angle_beta   90.00
_cell.angle_gamma   90.00
#
_symmetry.space_group_name_H-M   'P 1'
#
loop_
_entity.id
_entity.type
_entity.pdbx_description
1 polymer ?
#
loop_
_entity_poly.entity_id
_entity_poly.type
_entity_poly.pdbx_seq_one_letter_code
_entity_poly.pdbx_strand_id
1 'polypeptide(L)'
;EYSVDQEAAALGCEVDWGDRDRMPDNKTFPYADFSDIEIPENLLEKASMRVVLDALSILRRWKGGEVAIIGKVMGPWTLSYHMAGTQNFLLQIGLGEKKKVIKMNILVFTLRPQ
;
A
#
# COMPACT_ATOMS: atom_id res chain seq x y z
N GLU A 1 -4.18 -13.18 5.15
CA GLU A 1 -3.82 -13.71 3.83
C GLU A 1 -2.60 -12.98 3.29
N TYR A 2 -1.85 -13.60 2.38
CA TYR A 2 -0.79 -12.91 1.63
C TYR A 2 -1.46 -12.04 0.56
N SER A 3 -1.12 -10.76 0.54
CA SER A 3 -1.68 -9.76 -0.36
C SER A 3 -0.66 -8.63 -0.51
N VAL A 4 -0.89 -7.75 -1.48
CA VAL A 4 -0.12 -6.55 -1.73
C VAL A 4 -0.91 -5.27 -1.44
N ASP A 5 -2.15 -5.41 -0.98
CA ASP A 5 -3.13 -4.33 -0.84
C ASP A 5 -3.33 -3.90 0.62
N GLN A 6 -2.55 -4.42 1.56
CA GLN A 6 -2.64 -4.08 2.98
C GLN A 6 -2.33 -2.60 3.23
N GLU A 7 -1.29 -2.09 2.57
CA GLU A 7 -0.92 -0.67 2.62
C GLU A 7 -2.01 0.20 1.98
N ALA A 8 -2.57 -0.23 0.84
CA ALA A 8 -3.67 0.46 0.18
C ALA A 8 -4.93 0.52 1.06
N ALA A 9 -5.32 -0.60 1.64
CA ALA A 9 -6.44 -0.68 2.59
C ALA A 9 -6.21 0.21 3.81
N ALA A 10 -4.98 0.25 4.34
CA ALA A 10 -4.64 1.07 5.50
C ALA A 10 -4.69 2.58 5.18
N LEU A 11 -4.41 2.95 3.93
CA LEU A 11 -4.50 4.31 3.40
C LEU A 11 -5.90 4.70 2.91
N GLY A 12 -6.89 3.82 3.05
CA GLY A 12 -8.30 4.13 2.81
C GLY A 12 -8.89 3.56 1.52
N CYS A 13 -8.19 2.68 0.80
CA CYS A 13 -8.82 1.93 -0.28
C CYS A 13 -9.81 0.91 0.28
N GLU A 14 -10.96 0.80 -0.37
CA GLU A 14 -11.83 -0.37 -0.23
C GLU A 14 -11.22 -1.50 -1.05
N VAL A 15 -10.93 -2.61 -0.39
CA VAL A 15 -10.28 -3.77 -1.00
C VAL A 15 -11.25 -4.94 -0.99
N ASP A 16 -11.47 -5.50 -2.17
CA ASP A 16 -12.04 -6.83 -2.31
C ASP A 16 -10.91 -7.83 -2.09
N TRP A 17 -10.90 -8.50 -0.94
CA TRP A 17 -9.84 -9.44 -0.55
C TRP A 17 -9.83 -10.74 -1.37
N GLY A 18 -10.75 -10.87 -2.32
CA GLY A 18 -10.79 -12.03 -3.19
C GLY A 18 -11.24 -13.29 -2.45
N ASP A 19 -10.76 -14.42 -2.93
CA ASP A 19 -11.06 -15.74 -2.39
C ASP A 19 -9.88 -16.69 -2.66
N ARG A 20 -10.08 -18.00 -2.47
CA ARG A 20 -9.02 -19.00 -2.67
C ARG A 20 -8.35 -18.93 -4.04
N ASP A 21 -9.13 -18.59 -5.08
CA ASP A 21 -8.71 -18.66 -6.48
C ASP A 21 -8.56 -17.25 -7.10
N ARG A 22 -8.78 -16.18 -6.31
CA ARG A 22 -8.72 -14.78 -6.75
C ARG A 22 -7.91 -13.90 -5.81
N MET A 23 -6.93 -13.19 -6.36
CA MET A 23 -6.14 -12.21 -5.61
C MET A 23 -6.99 -10.98 -5.21
N PRO A 24 -6.60 -10.29 -4.13
CA PRO A 24 -7.23 -9.03 -3.76
C PRO A 24 -7.11 -7.95 -4.84
N ASP A 25 -8.07 -7.03 -4.82
CA ASP A 25 -8.17 -5.94 -5.79
C ASP A 25 -8.80 -4.68 -5.15
N ASN A 26 -8.29 -3.51 -5.53
CA ASN A 26 -8.81 -2.24 -5.05
C ASN A 26 -10.09 -1.86 -5.80
N LYS A 27 -11.14 -1.52 -5.04
CA LYS A 27 -12.41 -1.00 -5.59
C LYS A 27 -12.46 0.51 -5.62
N THR A 28 -11.68 1.18 -4.77
CA THR A 28 -11.66 2.65 -4.70
C THR A 28 -10.25 3.22 -4.78
N PHE A 29 -10.19 4.46 -5.25
CA PHE A 29 -8.96 5.24 -5.45
C PHE A 29 -9.15 6.59 -4.73
N PRO A 30 -8.90 6.65 -3.41
CA PRO A 30 -9.27 7.80 -2.57
C PRO A 30 -8.59 9.11 -2.98
N TYR A 31 -7.48 9.04 -3.72
CA TYR A 31 -6.72 10.20 -4.20
C TYR A 31 -6.70 10.29 -5.74
N ALA A 32 -7.79 9.89 -6.40
CA ALA A 32 -7.92 9.99 -7.87
C ALA A 32 -7.78 11.42 -8.41
N ASP A 33 -7.99 12.43 -7.59
CA ASP A 33 -7.81 13.84 -7.94
C ASP A 33 -6.36 14.35 -7.76
N PHE A 34 -5.44 13.49 -7.31
CA PHE A 34 -4.05 13.85 -6.98
C PHE A 34 -3.95 14.89 -5.85
N SER A 35 -4.94 14.93 -4.95
CA SER A 35 -4.82 15.62 -3.67
C SER A 35 -3.68 15.04 -2.82
N ASP A 36 -3.28 15.78 -1.81
CA ASP A 36 -2.17 15.37 -0.94
C ASP A 36 -2.59 14.18 -0.09
N ILE A 37 -1.75 13.14 -0.11
CA ILE A 37 -1.99 11.92 0.66
C ILE A 37 -1.77 12.20 2.14
N GLU A 38 -2.81 11.99 2.93
CA GLU A 38 -2.75 12.06 4.38
C GLU A 38 -2.44 10.67 4.95
N ILE A 39 -1.31 10.56 5.64
CA ILE A 39 -0.88 9.31 6.27
C ILE A 39 -1.46 9.28 7.70
N PRO A 40 -2.31 8.31 8.04
CA PRO A 40 -2.83 8.18 9.40
C PRO A 40 -1.71 7.93 10.40
N GLU A 41 -1.69 8.63 11.54
CA GLU A 41 -0.69 8.39 12.61
C GLU A 41 -0.72 6.93 13.11
N ASN A 42 -1.90 6.31 13.10
CA ASN A 42 -2.11 4.93 13.52
C ASN A 42 -2.11 3.94 12.33
N LEU A 43 -1.38 4.22 11.25
CA LEU A 43 -1.32 3.36 10.06
C LEU A 43 -1.00 1.90 10.39
N LEU A 44 0.00 1.66 11.24
CA LEU A 44 0.43 0.30 11.61
C LEU A 44 -0.59 -0.44 12.50
N GLU A 45 -1.50 0.31 13.13
CA GLU A 45 -2.58 -0.25 13.96
C GLU A 45 -3.83 -0.63 13.15
N LYS A 46 -3.90 -0.23 11.88
CA LYS A 46 -4.97 -0.64 10.97
C LYS A 46 -4.98 -2.16 10.84
N ALA A 47 -6.18 -2.74 10.78
CA ALA A 47 -6.36 -4.20 10.77
C ALA A 47 -5.55 -4.89 9.65
N SER A 48 -5.51 -4.30 8.46
CA SER A 48 -4.75 -4.80 7.31
C SER A 48 -3.23 -4.81 7.55
N MET A 49 -2.70 -3.88 8.34
CA MET A 49 -1.27 -3.84 8.71
C MET A 49 -0.96 -4.76 9.88
N ARG A 50 -1.79 -4.73 10.92
CA ARG A 50 -1.61 -5.54 12.14
C ARG A 50 -1.53 -7.03 11.83
N VAL A 51 -2.36 -7.56 10.94
CA VAL A 51 -2.33 -8.98 10.59
C VAL A 51 -0.96 -9.43 10.06
N VAL A 52 -0.28 -8.57 9.29
CA VAL A 52 1.06 -8.86 8.77
C VAL A 52 2.11 -8.76 9.88
N LEU A 53 2.03 -7.72 10.71
CA LEU A 53 2.95 -7.51 11.83
C LEU A 53 2.86 -8.61 12.90
N ASP A 54 1.64 -9.07 13.19
CA ASP A 54 1.38 -10.17 14.11
C ASP A 54 1.93 -11.49 13.54
N ALA A 55 1.74 -11.74 12.24
CA ALA A 55 2.29 -12.91 11.57
C ALA A 55 3.84 -12.91 11.60
N LEU A 56 4.47 -11.76 11.33
CA LEU A 56 5.93 -11.61 11.44
C LEU A 56 6.43 -11.87 12.87
N SER A 57 5.69 -11.40 13.87
CA SER A 57 6.00 -11.62 15.29
C SER A 57 5.87 -13.10 15.69
N ILE A 58 4.88 -13.81 15.15
CA ILE A 58 4.72 -15.26 15.33
C ILE A 58 5.90 -16.01 14.68
N LEU A 59 6.22 -15.70 13.42
CA LEU A 59 7.32 -16.33 12.68
C LEU A 59 8.66 -16.14 13.39
N ARG A 60 8.95 -14.92 13.87
CA ARG A 60 10.18 -14.62 14.62
C ARG A 60 10.27 -15.40 15.93
N ARG A 61 9.16 -15.60 16.64
CA ARG A 61 9.14 -16.40 17.87
C ARG A 61 9.38 -17.90 17.61
N TRP A 62 8.87 -18.42 16.50
CA TRP A 62 8.95 -19.84 16.18
C TRP A 62 10.26 -20.25 15.49
N LYS A 63 10.84 -19.37 14.67
CA LYS A 63 11.97 -19.67 13.79
C LYS A 63 13.09 -18.64 13.81
N GLY A 64 13.08 -17.76 14.81
CA GLY A 64 14.11 -16.72 14.98
C GLY A 64 15.50 -17.35 15.12
N GLY A 65 16.42 -16.94 14.25
CA GLY A 65 17.81 -17.42 14.26
C GLY A 65 18.05 -18.71 13.45
N GLU A 66 17.00 -19.41 13.02
CA GLU A 66 17.11 -20.60 12.15
C GLU A 66 16.97 -20.24 10.67
N VAL A 67 16.11 -19.27 10.34
CA VAL A 67 15.79 -18.89 8.96
C VAL A 67 15.73 -17.37 8.80
N ALA A 68 15.95 -16.90 7.58
CA ALA A 68 15.72 -15.51 7.21
C ALA A 68 14.21 -15.25 7.03
N ILE A 69 13.70 -14.18 7.63
CA ILE A 69 12.35 -13.66 7.41
C ILE A 69 12.47 -12.45 6.48
N ILE A 70 11.82 -12.51 5.32
CA ILE A 70 11.88 -11.46 4.29
C ILE A 70 10.54 -10.73 4.27
N GLY A 71 10.54 -9.49 4.72
CA GLY A 71 9.41 -8.58 4.53
C GLY A 71 9.41 -8.01 3.11
N LYS A 72 8.22 -7.83 2.54
CA LYS A 72 8.00 -7.18 1.24
C LYS A 72 6.95 -6.09 1.42
N VAL A 73 7.22 -4.93 0.84
CA VAL A 73 6.28 -3.80 0.74
C VAL A 73 6.14 -3.39 -0.72
N MET A 74 5.05 -2.68 -1.04
CA MET A 74 4.90 -2.10 -2.35
C MET A 74 5.79 -0.86 -2.51
N GLY A 75 6.36 -0.69 -3.70
CA GLY A 75 7.10 0.52 -4.03
C GLY A 75 6.14 1.72 -4.11
N PRO A 76 6.64 2.96 -3.92
CA PRO A 76 5.80 4.15 -3.89
C PRO A 76 5.03 4.38 -5.21
N TRP A 77 5.61 3.94 -6.32
CA TRP A 77 4.97 4.01 -7.63
C TRP A 77 3.73 3.13 -7.73
N THR A 78 3.86 1.85 -7.37
CA THR A 78 2.73 0.91 -7.36
C THR A 78 1.69 1.34 -6.34
N LEU A 79 2.11 1.80 -5.16
CA LEU A 79 1.20 2.31 -4.16
C LEU A 79 0.47 3.59 -4.63
N SER A 80 1.11 4.44 -5.44
CA SER A 80 0.42 5.55 -6.10
C SER A 80 -0.66 5.11 -7.10
N TYR A 81 -0.46 3.98 -7.79
CA TYR A 81 -1.52 3.38 -8.63
C TYR A 81 -2.73 2.97 -7.79
N HIS A 82 -2.49 2.39 -6.61
CA HIS A 82 -3.54 2.02 -5.67
C HIS A 82 -4.29 3.26 -5.15
N MET A 83 -3.63 4.41 -5.03
CA MET A 83 -4.25 5.64 -4.52
C MET A 83 -5.04 6.42 -5.58
N ALA A 84 -4.52 6.52 -6.81
CA ALA A 84 -5.08 7.38 -7.87
C ALA A 84 -5.76 6.61 -9.02
N GLY A 85 -5.60 5.29 -9.05
CA GLY A 85 -6.02 4.41 -10.15
C GLY A 85 -5.00 4.36 -11.26
N THR A 86 -4.60 3.15 -11.68
CA THR A 86 -3.55 2.92 -12.68
C THR A 86 -3.79 3.68 -13.98
N GLN A 87 -5.00 3.60 -14.55
CA GLN A 87 -5.34 4.26 -15.80
C GLN A 87 -5.24 5.79 -15.66
N ASN A 88 -5.82 6.35 -14.60
CA ASN A 88 -5.82 7.79 -14.35
C ASN A 88 -4.39 8.31 -14.11
N PHE A 89 -3.59 7.58 -13.33
CA PHE A 89 -2.19 7.89 -13.10
C PHE A 89 -1.36 7.90 -14.38
N LEU A 90 -1.49 6.89 -15.22
CA LEU A 90 -0.78 6.83 -16.49
C LEU A 90 -1.25 7.93 -17.47
N LEU A 91 -2.54 8.28 -17.45
CA LEU A 91 -3.07 9.38 -18.26
C LEU A 91 -2.43 10.72 -17.88
N GLN A 92 -2.31 11.05 -16.59
CA GLN A 92 -1.64 12.29 -16.15
C GLN A 92 -0.18 12.37 -16.62
N ILE A 93 0.55 11.25 -16.59
CA ILE A 93 1.92 11.19 -17.12
C ILE A 93 1.93 11.49 -18.62
N GLY A 94 1.04 10.86 -19.38
CA GLY A 94 0.91 11.05 -20.82
C GLY A 94 0.57 12.50 -21.20
N LEU A 95 -0.24 13.18 -20.37
CA LEU A 95 -0.57 14.60 -20.51
C LEU A 95 0.58 15.55 -20.08
N GLY A 96 1.68 15.01 -19.56
CA GLY A 96 2.84 15.81 -19.14
C GLY A 96 2.73 16.42 -17.74
N GLU A 97 1.73 16.01 -16.93
CA GLU A 97 1.47 16.49 -15.57
C GLU A 97 2.47 15.93 -14.53
N LYS A 98 3.76 15.91 -14.89
CA LYS A 98 4.85 15.29 -14.13
C LYS A 98 4.94 15.82 -12.70
N LYS A 99 4.67 17.12 -12.48
CA LYS A 99 4.75 17.72 -11.15
C LYS A 99 3.73 17.10 -10.18
N LYS A 100 2.49 16.87 -10.61
CA LYS A 100 1.45 16.25 -9.78
C LYS A 100 1.82 14.81 -9.43
N VAL A 101 2.25 14.05 -10.44
CA VAL A 101 2.66 12.66 -10.29
C VAL A 101 3.88 12.51 -9.38
N ILE A 102 4.89 13.37 -9.52
CA ILE A 102 6.09 13.36 -8.67
C ILE A 102 5.71 13.70 -7.23
N LYS A 103 4.86 14.73 -7.01
CA LYS A 103 4.41 15.12 -5.67
C LYS A 103 3.74 13.95 -4.94
N MET A 104 2.80 13.28 -5.60
CA MET A 104 2.14 12.09 -5.05
C MET A 104 3.14 10.98 -4.72
N ASN A 105 4.06 10.64 -5.64
CA ASN A 105 5.06 9.60 -5.40
C ASN A 105 5.96 9.91 -4.19
N ILE A 106 6.35 11.18 -4.00
CA ILE A 106 7.19 11.59 -2.87
C ILE A 106 6.43 11.42 -1.54
N LEU A 107 5.15 11.80 -1.51
CA LEU A 107 4.33 11.67 -0.30
C LEU A 107 4.12 10.20 0.09
N VAL A 108 3.95 9.31 -0.90
CA VAL A 108 3.93 7.86 -0.66
C VAL A 108 5.31 7.34 -0.22
N PHE A 109 6.41 7.88 -0.74
CA PHE A 109 7.75 7.49 -0.30
C PHE A 109 8.05 7.88 1.16
N THR A 110 7.44 8.96 1.65
CA THR A 110 7.58 9.42 3.04
C THR A 110 6.77 8.63 4.07
N LEU A 111 6.16 7.49 3.69
CA LEU A 111 5.54 6.49 4.60
C LEU A 111 6.52 5.86 5.62
N ARG A 112 7.69 6.45 5.85
CA ARG A 112 8.56 6.01 6.94
C ARG A 112 7.91 6.41 8.27
N PRO A 113 7.72 5.47 9.20
CA PRO A 113 7.40 5.82 10.58
C PRO A 113 8.49 6.76 11.10
N GLN A 114 8.09 7.87 11.74
CA GLN A 114 8.98 8.58 12.65
C GLN A 114 9.06 7.81 13.97
#